data_AF-A0A519KR60-F1
#
_entry.id   AF-A0A519KR60-F1
#
_cell.length_a   1.000
_cell.length_b   1.000
_cell.length_c   1.000
_cell.angle_alpha   90.00
_cell.angle_beta   90.00
_cell.angle_gamma   90.00
#
_symmetry.space_group_name_H-M   'P 1'
#
loop_
_entity.id
_entity.type
_entity.pdbx_description
1 polymer ?
#
loop_
_entity_poly.entity_id
_entity_poly.type
_entity_poly.pdbx_seq_one_letter_code
_entity_poly.pdbx_strand_id
1 'polypeptide(L)'
;AASEGLLPVATALDDIPELAVTTEDAFSLRQGRPIVLIPRQVETLTSRLRDGSRTVSAFQGQTLVALGQLRAGRYEPDRIFNLP
;
A
#
# COMPACT_ATOMS: atom_id res chain seq x y z
N ALA A 1 17.53 2.99 22.91
CA ALA A 1 16.44 2.44 23.74
C ALA A 1 15.10 3.15 23.50
N ALA A 2 14.72 3.48 22.26
CA ALA A 2 13.40 4.06 21.93
C ALA A 2 12.45 3.07 21.24
N SER A 3 12.96 1.93 20.76
CA SER A 3 12.21 0.96 19.96
C SER A 3 11.63 -0.20 20.76
N GLU A 4 12.00 -0.36 22.03
CA GLU A 4 11.69 -1.55 22.86
C GLU A 4 10.21 -1.65 23.28
N GLY A 5 9.38 -0.67 22.91
CA GLY A 5 7.92 -0.70 23.12
C GLY A 5 7.09 -0.33 21.89
N LEU A 6 7.70 -0.22 20.71
CA LEU A 6 6.99 0.12 19.47
C LEU A 6 6.66 -1.16 18.69
N LEU A 7 5.41 -1.26 18.24
CA LEU A 7 4.99 -2.28 17.29
C LEU A 7 5.43 -1.88 15.87
N PRO A 8 5.64 -2.86 14.96
CA PRO A 8 5.84 -2.57 13.56
C PRO A 8 4.72 -1.71 13.00
N VAL A 9 5.05 -0.80 12.08
CA VAL A 9 4.05 0.06 11.42
C VAL A 9 2.92 -0.74 10.78
N ALA A 10 3.21 -1.96 10.29
CA ALA A 10 2.24 -2.86 9.71
C ALA A 10 1.05 -3.18 10.63
N THR A 11 1.27 -3.29 11.95
CA THR A 11 0.19 -3.62 12.91
C THR A 11 -0.91 -2.56 12.96
N ALA A 12 -0.56 -1.28 12.79
CA ALA A 12 -1.56 -0.21 12.72
C ALA A 12 -2.34 -0.21 11.38
N LEU A 13 -1.89 -0.99 10.39
CA LEU A 13 -2.45 -1.04 9.04
C LEU A 13 -3.30 -2.30 8.80
N ASP A 14 -3.54 -3.14 9.82
CA ASP A 14 -4.28 -4.40 9.67
C ASP A 14 -5.71 -4.21 9.12
N ASP A 15 -6.32 -3.04 9.37
CA ASP A 15 -7.65 -2.69 8.84
C ASP A 15 -7.62 -2.14 7.39
N ILE A 16 -6.44 -1.94 6.81
CA ILE A 16 -6.26 -1.38 5.47
C ILE A 16 -6.02 -2.51 4.47
N PRO A 17 -6.73 -2.55 3.33
CA PRO A 17 -6.49 -3.56 2.30
C PRO A 17 -5.05 -3.50 1.77
N GLU A 18 -4.45 -4.68 1.65
CA GLU A 18 -3.09 -4.83 1.13
C GLU A 18 -3.07 -5.12 -0.37
N LEU A 19 -2.15 -4.47 -1.07
CA LEU A 19 -1.77 -4.72 -2.46
C LEU A 19 -0.34 -5.27 -2.49
N ALA A 20 -0.19 -6.51 -2.93
CA ALA A 20 1.11 -7.05 -3.27
C ALA A 20 1.62 -6.38 -4.55
N VAL A 21 2.82 -5.82 -4.50
CA VAL A 21 3.47 -5.13 -5.63
C VAL A 21 4.70 -5.88 -6.09
N THR A 22 4.97 -5.80 -7.40
CA THR A 22 6.21 -6.33 -7.98
C THR A 22 7.40 -5.44 -7.63
N THR A 23 8.61 -5.89 -7.96
CA THR A 23 9.83 -5.06 -7.83
C THR A 23 9.76 -3.80 -8.69
N GLU A 24 9.19 -3.88 -9.89
CA GLU A 24 9.05 -2.74 -10.80
C GLU A 24 8.01 -1.73 -10.31
N ASP A 25 6.89 -2.23 -9.80
CA ASP A 25 5.88 -1.41 -9.14
C ASP A 25 6.48 -0.69 -7.93
N ALA A 26 7.16 -1.43 -7.05
CA ALA A 26 7.80 -0.88 -5.86
C ALA A 26 8.85 0.19 -6.21
N PHE A 27 9.62 -0.01 -7.27
CA PHE A 27 10.58 0.98 -7.76
C PHE A 27 9.87 2.26 -8.23
N SER A 28 8.78 2.13 -8.98
CA SER A 28 7.96 3.27 -9.40
C SER A 28 7.33 4.01 -8.22
N LEU A 29 6.76 3.27 -7.26
CA LEU A 29 6.14 3.83 -6.06
C LEU A 29 7.15 4.57 -5.19
N ARG A 30 8.37 4.05 -4.99
CA ARG A 30 9.43 4.74 -4.24
C ARG A 30 9.82 6.10 -4.83
N GLN A 31 9.52 6.33 -6.11
CA GLN A 31 9.71 7.61 -6.79
C GLN A 31 8.43 8.47 -6.80
N GLY A 32 7.38 8.08 -6.09
CA GLY A 32 6.08 8.75 -6.07
C GLY A 32 5.24 8.55 -7.34
N ARG A 33 5.61 7.60 -8.21
CA ARG A 33 4.91 7.39 -9.49
C ARG A 33 3.72 6.42 -9.30
N PRO A 34 2.53 6.76 -9.81
CA PRO A 34 1.36 5.89 -9.71
C PRO A 34 1.48 4.66 -10.63
N ILE A 35 1.01 3.51 -10.15
CA ILE A 35 0.98 2.25 -10.91
C ILE A 35 -0.43 1.93 -11.39
N VAL A 36 -0.54 1.24 -12.53
CA VAL A 36 -1.82 0.79 -13.08
C VAL A 36 -2.12 -0.60 -12.54
N LEU A 37 -3.34 -0.80 -12.07
CA LEU A 37 -3.76 -2.10 -11.56
C LEU A 37 -4.54 -2.86 -12.63
N ILE A 38 -4.39 -4.18 -12.63
CA ILE A 38 -5.24 -5.03 -13.47
C ILE A 38 -6.66 -5.09 -12.89
N PRO A 39 -7.70 -5.35 -13.72
CA PRO A 39 -9.10 -5.31 -13.27
C PRO A 39 -9.38 -6.14 -12.01
N ARG A 40 -8.82 -7.35 -11.93
CA ARG A 40 -8.97 -8.23 -10.76
C ARG A 40 -8.41 -7.65 -9.46
N GLN A 41 -7.29 -6.93 -9.52
CA GLN A 41 -6.74 -6.25 -8.33
C GLN A 41 -7.66 -5.12 -7.89
N VAL A 42 -8.19 -4.32 -8.84
CA VAL A 42 -9.14 -3.25 -8.57
C VAL A 42 -10.40 -3.79 -7.89
N GLU A 43 -10.98 -4.86 -8.44
CA GLU A 43 -12.17 -5.52 -7.87
C GLU A 43 -11.90 -6.05 -6.46
N THR A 44 -10.78 -6.74 -6.26
CA THR A 44 -10.39 -7.30 -4.96
C THR A 44 -10.24 -6.19 -3.91
N LEU A 45 -9.51 -5.12 -4.24
CA LEU A 45 -9.32 -3.99 -3.32
C LEU A 45 -10.64 -3.27 -3.04
N THR A 46 -11.43 -3.00 -4.08
CA THR A 46 -12.73 -2.31 -3.94
C THR A 46 -13.67 -3.08 -3.03
N SER A 47 -13.68 -4.42 -3.09
CA SER A 47 -14.51 -5.26 -2.21
C SER A 47 -14.12 -5.21 -0.73
N ARG A 48 -12.87 -4.83 -0.42
CA ARG A 48 -12.32 -4.76 0.94
C ARG A 48 -12.32 -3.35 1.53
N LEU A 49 -12.44 -2.33 0.68
CA LEU A 49 -12.58 -0.94 1.13
C LEU A 49 -13.93 -0.76 1.84
N ARG A 50 -13.91 -0.05 2.97
CA ARG A 50 -15.10 0.24 3.78
C ARG A 50 -15.29 1.75 3.94
N ASP A 51 -16.52 2.16 4.23
CA ASP A 51 -16.87 3.53 4.66
C ASP A 51 -16.39 4.64 3.71
N GLY A 52 -16.37 4.36 2.41
CA GLY A 52 -15.91 5.33 1.39
C GLY A 52 -14.39 5.56 1.39
N SER A 53 -13.63 4.82 2.20
CA SER A 53 -12.17 4.81 2.17
C SER A 53 -11.68 4.35 0.79
N ARG A 54 -10.54 4.91 0.38
CA ARG A 54 -9.80 4.48 -0.81
C ARG A 54 -8.37 4.08 -0.47
N THR A 55 -8.01 4.09 0.81
CA THR A 55 -6.64 3.84 1.26
C THR A 55 -6.29 2.37 1.13
N VAL A 56 -5.13 2.11 0.53
CA VAL A 56 -4.58 0.78 0.29
C VAL A 56 -3.09 0.82 0.67
N SER A 57 -2.62 -0.21 1.35
CA SER A 57 -1.22 -0.42 1.66
C SER A 57 -0.55 -1.23 0.55
N ALA A 58 0.66 -0.86 0.15
CA ALA A 58 1.43 -1.54 -0.88
C ALA A 58 2.64 -2.25 -0.27
N PHE A 59 2.77 -3.55 -0.52
CA PHE A 59 3.82 -4.40 0.05
C PHE A 59 4.64 -5.08 -1.04
N GLN A 60 5.97 -4.99 -0.92
CA GLN A 60 6.91 -5.81 -1.67
C GLN A 60 7.35 -6.96 -0.76
N GLY A 61 6.76 -8.15 -0.94
CA GLY A 61 6.93 -9.24 0.02
C GLY A 61 6.36 -8.83 1.40
N GLN A 62 7.20 -8.82 2.43
CA GLN A 62 6.81 -8.39 3.79
C GLN A 62 7.13 -6.91 4.08
N THR A 63 7.71 -6.19 3.12
CA THR A 63 8.14 -4.81 3.33
C THR A 63 7.06 -3.86 2.85
N LEU A 64 6.54 -3.03 3.77
CA LEU A 64 5.65 -1.93 3.43
C LEU A 64 6.41 -0.89 2.60
N VAL A 65 5.90 -0.61 1.39
CA VAL A 65 6.50 0.34 0.45
C VAL A 65 5.75 1.67 0.47
N ALA A 66 4.42 1.64 0.46
CA ALA A 66 3.61 2.85 0.38
C ALA A 66 2.22 2.69 1.03
N LEU A 67 1.65 3.83 1.43
CA LEU A 67 0.21 4.02 1.55
C LEU A 67 -0.24 4.92 0.41
N GLY A 68 -1.42 4.66 -0.11
CA GLY A 68 -1.94 5.36 -1.28
C GLY A 68 -3.41 5.09 -1.52
N GLN A 69 -3.97 5.74 -2.52
CA GLN A 69 -5.39 5.65 -2.84
C GLN A 69 -5.63 4.83 -4.11
N LEU A 70 -6.70 4.05 -4.11
CA LEU A 70 -7.27 3.47 -5.32
C LEU A 70 -8.10 4.52 -6.06
N ARG A 71 -7.67 4.92 -7.26
CA ARG A 71 -8.35 5.92 -8.10
C ARG A 71 -8.33 5.53 -9.56
N ALA A 72 -9.50 5.47 -10.20
CA ALA A 72 -9.64 5.21 -11.64
C ALA A 72 -8.79 4.00 -12.15
N GLY A 73 -8.77 2.90 -11.40
CA GLY A 73 -8.00 1.70 -11.75
C GLY A 73 -6.48 1.80 -11.52
N ARG A 74 -6.02 2.86 -10.84
CA ARG A 74 -4.62 3.10 -10.49
C ARG A 74 -4.45 3.14 -8.97
N TYR A 75 -3.25 2.84 -8.53
CA TYR A 75 -2.79 3.13 -7.18
C TYR A 75 -1.97 4.42 -7.21
N GLU A 76 -2.40 5.43 -6.47
CA GLU A 76 -1.71 6.71 -6.31
C GLU A 76 -1.03 6.76 -4.94
N PRO A 77 0.31 6.79 -4.85
CA PRO A 77 1.01 6.82 -3.57
C PRO A 77 0.86 8.18 -2.87
N ASP A 78 0.41 8.18 -1.61
CA ASP A 78 0.35 9.38 -0.76
C ASP A 78 1.57 9.47 0.17
N ARG A 79 2.05 8.32 0.66
CA ARG A 79 3.15 8.24 1.62
C ARG A 79 4.05 7.06 1.29
N ILE A 80 5.32 7.34 1.06
CA ILE A 80 6.36 6.34 0.81
C ILE A 80 7.11 6.03 2.10
N PHE A 81 7.40 4.75 2.32
CA PHE A 81 8.12 4.27 3.48
C PHE A 81 9.53 3.82 3.09
N ASN A 82 10.53 4.30 3.82
CA ASN A 82 11.91 3.83 3.76
C ASN A 82 12.17 2.92 4.97
N LEU A 83 11.62 1.72 4.93
CA LEU A 83 11.87 0.70 5.96
C LEU A 83 13.08 -0.15 5.56
N PRO A 84 13.91 -0.55 6.54
CA PRO A 84 15.09 -1.39 6.32
C PRO A 84 14.74 -2.83 5.91
#